data_AF-A0A4U6BKX2-F1
#
_entry.id   AF-A0A4U6BKX2-F1
#
_cell.length_a   1.000
_cell.length_b   1.000
_cell.length_c   1.000
_cell.angle_alpha   90.00
_cell.angle_beta   90.00
_cell.angle_gamma   90.00
#
_symmetry.space_group_name_H-M   'P 1'
#
loop_
_entity.id
_entity.type
_entity.pdbx_description
1 polymer ?
#
loop_
_entity_poly.entity_id
_entity_poly.type
_entity_poly.pdbx_seq_one_letter_code
_entity_poly.pdbx_strand_id
1 'polypeptide(L)' 'MSAGIVMDSKKPPQGIVLTPEQKKRQRERSIAIALALGVLVLLFFAVTMVKGPIVLHRPL' A
#
# COMPACT_ATOMS: atom_id res chain seq x y z
N MET A 1 -8.24 -49.04 -17.78
CA MET A 1 -9.41 -48.22 -17.40
C MET A 1 -8.95 -46.78 -17.37
N SER A 2 -9.39 -46.00 -18.36
CA SER A 2 -8.98 -44.63 -18.62
C SER A 2 -9.96 -43.67 -17.97
N ALA A 3 -9.45 -42.70 -17.21
CA ALA A 3 -10.09 -41.41 -16.88
C ALA A 3 -9.03 -40.64 -16.08
N GLY A 4 -8.22 -39.79 -16.70
CA GLY A 4 -8.70 -38.48 -17.12
C GLY A 4 -8.82 -37.60 -15.89
N ILE A 5 -7.68 -37.24 -15.27
CA ILE A 5 -7.63 -36.13 -14.32
C ILE A 5 -7.98 -34.90 -15.14
N VAL A 6 -9.25 -34.51 -15.07
CA VAL A 6 -9.77 -33.28 -15.65
C VAL A 6 -8.96 -32.15 -15.02
N MET A 7 -8.06 -31.56 -15.81
CA MET A 7 -7.55 -30.23 -15.55
C MET A 7 -8.76 -29.31 -15.50
N ASP A 8 -9.27 -29.07 -14.29
CA ASP A 8 -10.27 -28.06 -14.01
C ASP A 8 -9.73 -26.76 -14.57
N SER A 9 -10.27 -26.36 -15.72
CA SER A 9 -9.99 -25.10 -16.36
C SER A 9 -10.54 -24.04 -15.43
N LYS A 10 -9.71 -23.64 -14.46
CA LYS A 10 -10.00 -22.65 -13.44
C LYS A 10 -10.30 -21.34 -14.16
N LYS A 11 -11.55 -21.16 -14.61
CA LYS A 11 -12.08 -19.86 -14.98
C LYS A 11 -11.70 -18.95 -13.82
N PRO A 12 -11.02 -17.81 -14.06
CA PRO A 12 -10.69 -16.90 -12.98
C PRO A 12 -11.99 -16.69 -12.22
N PRO A 13 -12.00 -16.87 -10.88
CA PRO A 13 -13.22 -16.68 -10.11
C PRO A 13 -13.78 -15.35 -10.56
N GLN A 14 -15.01 -15.33 -11.08
CA GLN A 14 -15.69 -14.12 -11.49
C GLN A 14 -15.94 -13.35 -10.20
N GLY A 15 -14.90 -12.67 -9.74
CA GLY A 15 -14.85 -11.98 -8.46
C GLY A 15 -15.81 -10.82 -8.49
N ILE A 16 -16.22 -10.38 -7.31
CA ILE A 16 -17.07 -9.21 -7.15
C ILE A 16 -16.32 -8.00 -7.73
N VAL A 17 -16.70 -7.58 -8.94
CA VAL A 17 -16.18 -6.36 -9.55
C VAL A 17 -16.82 -5.19 -8.83
N LEU A 18 -15.99 -4.34 -8.22
CA LEU A 18 -16.46 -3.15 -7.54
C LEU A 18 -17.22 -2.25 -8.51
N THR A 19 -18.38 -1.76 -8.08
CA THR A 19 -19.10 -0.73 -8.83
C THR A 19 -18.22 0.52 -8.96
N PRO A 20 -18.46 1.38 -9.96
CA PRO A 20 -17.70 2.63 -10.11
C PRO A 20 -17.69 3.49 -8.84
N GLU A 21 -18.81 3.49 -8.11
CA GLU A 21 -18.96 4.20 -6.84
C GLU A 21 -18.10 3.62 -5.71
N GLN A 22 -18.04 2.28 -5.59
CA GLN A 22 -17.19 1.61 -4.61
C GLN A 22 -15.70 1.87 -4.90
N LYS A 23 -15.30 1.82 -6.17
CA LYS A 23 -13.93 2.12 -6.59
C LYS A 23 -13.54 3.57 -6.29
N LYS A 24 -14.46 4.52 -6.46
CA LYS A 24 -14.25 5.93 -6.09
C LYS A 24 -13.97 6.08 -4.59
N ARG A 25 -14.79 5.48 -3.72
CA ARG A 25 -14.58 5.49 -2.26
C ARG A 25 -13.25 4.84 -1.86
N GLN A 26 -12.86 3.76 -2.54
CA GLN A 26 -11.57 3.10 -2.31
C GLN A 26 -10.39 4.04 -2.65
N ARG A 27 -10.50 4.76 -3.78
CA ARG A 27 -9.49 5.74 -4.19
C ARG A 27 -9.37 6.90 -3.21
N GLU A 28 -10.50 7.43 -2.73
CA GLU A 28 -10.52 8.50 -1.72
C GLU A 28 -9.80 8.09 -0.43
N ARG A 29 -10.07 6.88 0.09
CA ARG A 29 -9.37 6.35 1.28
C ARG A 29 -7.87 6.20 1.04
N SER A 30 -7.49 5.68 -0.12
CA SER A 30 -6.08 5.48 -0.48
C SER A 30 -5.34 6.82 -0.55
N ILE A 31 -5.99 7.86 -1.10
CA ILE A 31 -5.44 9.22 -1.16
C ILE A 31 -5.29 9.81 0.24
N ALA A 32 -6.30 9.67 1.10
CA ALA A 32 -6.22 10.15 2.48
C ALA A 32 -5.03 9.54 3.24
N ILE A 33 -4.82 8.23 3.09
CA ILE A 33 -3.69 7.53 3.70
C ILE A 33 -2.36 8.05 3.12
N ALA A 34 -2.27 8.18 1.79
CA ALA A 34 -1.06 8.70 1.14
C ALA A 34 -0.70 10.10 1.61
N LEU A 35 -1.69 10.99 1.75
CA LEU A 35 -1.50 12.34 2.28
C LEU A 35 -1.03 12.32 3.74
N ALA A 36 -1.67 11.51 4.58
CA ALA A 36 -1.29 11.40 5.99
C ALA A 36 0.15 10.88 6.16
N LEU A 37 0.51 9.82 5.44
CA LEU A 37 1.86 9.26 5.46
C LEU A 37 2.89 10.26 4.89
N GLY A 38 2.56 10.95 3.80
CA GLY A 38 3.41 11.96 3.20
C GLY A 38 3.73 13.11 4.17
N VAL A 39 2.71 13.64 4.85
CA VAL A 39 2.90 14.67 5.89
C VAL A 39 3.76 14.15 7.04
N LEU A 40 3.48 12.94 7.52
CA LEU A 40 4.25 12.33 8.62
C LEU A 40 5.75 12.23 8.27
N VAL A 41 6.07 11.73 7.08
CA VAL A 41 7.46 11.64 6.60
C VAL A 41 8.10 13.03 6.48
N LEU A 42 7.37 14.00 5.94
CA LEU A 42 7.88 15.36 5.78
C LEU A 42 8.24 15.99 7.14
N LEU A 43 7.42 15.77 8.16
CA LEU A 43 7.68 16.25 9.52
C LEU A 43 8.96 15.64 10.09
N PHE A 44 9.14 14.33 10.00
CA PHE A 44 10.37 13.67 10.44
C PHE A 44 11.60 14.16 9.68
N PHE A 45 11.46 14.36 8.36
CA PHE A 45 12.55 14.85 7.53
C PHE A 45 12.92 16.31 7.88
N ALA A 46 11.93 17.17 8.09
CA ALA A 46 12.15 18.56 8.50
C ALA A 46 12.88 18.63 9.86
N VAL A 47 12.45 17.85 10.85
CA VAL A 47 13.14 17.75 12.15
C VAL A 47 14.58 17.25 11.97
N THR A 48 14.80 16.28 11.09
CA THR A 48 16.14 15.77 10.78
C THR A 48 17.04 16.84 10.16
N MET A 49 16.52 17.65 9.23
CA MET A 49 17.28 18.76 8.64
C MET A 49 17.63 19.84 9.67
N VAL A 50 16.71 20.17 10.58
CA VAL A 50 16.92 21.21 11.59
C VAL A 50 17.86 20.75 12.71
N LYS A 51 17.70 19.52 13.19
CA LYS A 51 18.44 19.00 14.36
C LYS A 51 19.72 18.26 13.99
N GLY A 52 19.89 17.88 12.72
CA GLY A 52 21.00 17.05 12.26
C GLY A 52 20.90 15.60 12.74
N PRO A 53 21.66 14.68 12.14
CA PRO A 53 21.69 13.29 12.55
C PRO A 53 22.40 13.14 13.91
N ILE A 54 21.64 12.85 14.97
CA ILE A 54 22.16 12.57 16.33
C ILE A 54 23.29 11.54 16.34
N VAL A 55 23.29 10.61 15.38
CA VAL A 55 24.31 9.56 15.23
C VAL A 55 25.72 10.08 14.96
N LEU A 56 25.90 11.31 14.50
CA LEU A 56 27.21 11.93 14.26
C LEU A 56 27.81 12.58 15.51
N HIS A 57 27.01 12.82 16.55
CA HIS A 57 27.44 13.39 17.82
C HIS A 57 27.64 12.33 18.91
N ARG A 58 28.12 11.12 18.56
CA ARG A 58 28.56 10.17 19.58
C ARG A 58 30.04 10.38 19.92
N PRO A 59 30.40 10.59 21.20
CA PRO A 59 31.77 10.40 21.65
C PRO A 59 32.13 8.91 21.56
N LEU A 60 33.36 8.62 21.14
CA LEU A 60 33.97 7.29 21.22
C LEU A 60 34.36 6.96 22.66
#